data_AF-A0A2R5F992-F1
#
_entry.id   AF-A0A2R5F992-F1
#
_cell.length_a   1.000
_cell.length_b   1.000
_cell.length_c   1.000
_cell.angle_alpha   90.00
_cell.angle_beta   90.00
_cell.angle_gamma   90.00
#
_symmetry.space_group_name_H-M   'P 1'
#
loop_
_entity.id
_entity.type
_entity.pdbx_description
1 polymer ?
#
loop_
_entity_poly.entity_id
_entity_poly.type
_entity_poly.pdbx_seq_one_letter_code
_entity_poly.pdbx_strand_id
1 'polypeptide(L)'
;MYDIVNYYIYSKAWNRMGVRAGQGYGAPKPKRLICPSCGRKGVTQWKISMFGRVRECQYCRETWGEPGWALALKAMPQNKS
;
A
#
# COMPACT_ATOMS: atom_id res chain seq x y z
N MET A 1 -28.31 36.21 25.01
CA MET A 1 -27.28 36.63 24.04
C MET A 1 -26.05 35.77 24.33
N TYR A 2 -26.00 34.57 23.73
CA TYR A 2 -24.97 33.58 24.04
C TYR A 2 -23.67 33.93 23.31
N ASP A 3 -22.61 34.14 24.09
CA ASP A 3 -21.32 34.66 23.66
C ASP A 3 -20.63 33.80 22.61
N ILE A 4 -20.28 34.44 21.49
CA ILE A 4 -19.50 33.93 20.34
C ILE A 4 -18.15 33.31 20.78
N VAL A 5 -17.65 33.68 21.97
CA VAL A 5 -16.38 33.22 22.51
C VAL A 5 -16.37 31.70 22.80
N ASN A 6 -17.50 31.10 23.18
CA ASN A 6 -17.54 29.68 23.53
C ASN A 6 -17.45 28.74 22.32
N TYR A 7 -17.83 29.19 21.13
CA TYR A 7 -17.80 28.35 19.92
C TYR A 7 -16.38 28.16 19.37
N TYR A 8 -15.48 29.12 19.60
CA TYR A 8 -14.08 29.05 19.12
C TYR A 8 -13.18 28.13 19.94
N ILE A 9 -13.56 27.79 21.17
CA ILE A 9 -12.82 26.85 22.02
C ILE A 9 -13.15 25.41 21.64
N TYR A 10 -14.42 25.12 21.30
CA TYR A 10 -14.86 23.77 20.91
C TYR A 10 -14.39 23.32 19.51
N SER A 11 -14.03 24.23 18.61
CA SER A 11 -13.59 23.88 17.25
C SER A 11 -12.10 23.50 17.15
N LYS A 12 -11.23 24.02 18.03
CA LYS A 12 -9.79 23.70 18.02
C LYS A 12 -9.43 22.31 18.55
N ALA A 13 -10.37 21.62 19.20
CA ALA A 13 -10.13 20.29 19.78
C ALA A 13 -10.19 19.13 18.78
N TRP A 14 -10.75 19.34 17.57
CA TRP A 14 -10.95 18.28 16.58
C TRP A 14 -9.77 18.04 15.62
N ASN A 15 -8.72 18.86 15.68
CA ASN A 15 -7.50 18.67 14.87
C ASN A 15 -6.45 17.75 15.52
N ARG A 16 -6.83 16.99 16.56
CA ARG A 16 -5.92 16.09 17.32
C ARG A 16 -6.07 14.60 17.03
N MET A 17 -6.88 14.18 16.05
CA MET A 17 -6.78 12.80 15.56
C MET A 17 -5.63 12.71 14.57
N GLY A 18 -4.42 12.52 15.12
CA GLY A 18 -3.14 12.34 14.41
C GLY A 18 -3.06 11.06 13.58
N VAL A 19 -4.12 10.70 12.88
CA VAL A 19 -4.11 9.60 11.92
C VAL A 19 -3.54 10.15 10.62
N ARG A 20 -2.22 10.05 10.46
CA ARG A 20 -1.58 10.24 9.14
C ARG A 20 -2.31 9.32 8.16
N ALA A 21 -2.81 9.89 7.06
CA ALA A 21 -3.45 9.16 5.98
C ALA A 21 -2.57 7.94 5.60
N GLY A 22 -3.07 6.73 5.90
CA GLY A 22 -2.35 5.46 5.69
C GLY A 22 -2.01 4.65 6.94
N GLN A 23 -2.21 5.18 8.15
CA GLN A 23 -2.19 4.40 9.39
C GLN A 23 -3.62 3.92 9.70
N GLY A 24 -4.07 2.86 9.02
CA GLY A 24 -5.22 2.09 9.53
C GLY A 24 -4.89 1.55 10.93
N TYR A 25 -5.91 1.43 11.78
CA TYR A 25 -5.82 0.88 13.14
C TYR A 25 -4.93 -0.37 13.20
N GLY A 26 -3.67 -0.21 13.65
CA GLY A 26 -2.78 -1.29 14.12
C GLY A 26 -2.38 -2.41 13.13
N ALA A 27 -2.99 -2.51 11.95
CA ALA A 27 -2.69 -3.58 11.01
C ALA A 27 -1.35 -3.30 10.32
N PRO A 28 -0.31 -4.13 10.52
CA PRO A 28 0.97 -3.92 9.87
C PRO A 28 0.78 -3.94 8.36
N LYS A 29 1.31 -2.91 7.68
CA LYS A 29 1.29 -2.84 6.22
C LYS A 29 1.92 -4.12 5.67
N PRO A 30 1.20 -4.89 4.82
CA PRO A 30 1.70 -6.17 4.36
C PRO A 30 3.06 -6.00 3.67
N LYS A 31 4.01 -6.87 4.01
CA LYS A 31 5.35 -6.87 3.39
C LYS A 31 5.18 -7.00 1.89
N ARG A 32 5.74 -6.04 1.15
CA ARG A 32 5.70 -6.00 -0.31
C ARG A 32 6.95 -6.64 -0.89
N LEU A 33 6.76 -7.43 -1.95
CA LEU A 33 7.85 -8.06 -2.66
C LEU A 33 8.56 -7.05 -3.57
N ILE A 34 9.82 -7.36 -3.90
CA ILE A 34 10.59 -6.62 -4.90
C ILE A 34 10.00 -6.93 -6.28
N CYS A 35 9.80 -5.89 -7.07
CA CYS A 35 9.40 -6.02 -8.46
C CYS A 35 10.58 -6.52 -9.31
N PRO A 36 10.44 -7.60 -10.08
CA PRO A 36 11.51 -8.12 -10.93
C PRO A 36 11.87 -7.15 -12.06
N SER A 37 10.90 -6.35 -12.52
CA SER A 37 11.10 -5.42 -13.65
C SER A 37 11.70 -4.08 -13.25
N CYS A 38 11.26 -3.51 -12.12
CA CYS A 38 11.71 -2.17 -11.69
C CYS A 38 12.56 -2.16 -10.42
N GLY A 39 12.81 -3.31 -9.78
CA GLY A 39 13.65 -3.44 -8.58
C GLY A 39 13.08 -2.80 -7.30
N ARG A 40 11.94 -2.09 -7.37
CA ARG A 40 11.33 -1.42 -6.21
C ARG A 40 10.46 -2.38 -5.39
N LYS A 41 10.47 -2.24 -4.06
CA LYS A 41 9.59 -2.98 -3.13
C LYS A 41 8.16 -2.44 -3.20
N GLY A 42 7.39 -2.93 -4.16
CA GLY A 42 6.08 -2.38 -4.49
C GLY A 42 5.04 -3.39 -4.96
N VAL A 43 5.36 -4.68 -5.02
CA VAL A 43 4.42 -5.69 -5.50
C VAL A 43 3.35 -5.95 -4.45
N THR A 44 2.09 -5.89 -4.88
CA THR A 44 0.92 -6.13 -4.04
C THR A 44 0.79 -7.60 -3.68
N GLN A 45 -0.04 -7.90 -2.68
CA GLN A 45 -0.51 -9.27 -2.45
C GLN A 45 -1.33 -9.77 -3.65
N TRP A 46 -1.52 -11.09 -3.70
CA TRP A 46 -2.43 -11.72 -4.64
C TRP A 46 -3.85 -11.20 -4.44
N LYS A 47 -4.44 -10.72 -5.52
CA LYS A 47 -5.83 -10.32 -5.62
C LYS A 47 -6.55 -11.33 -6.49
N ILE A 48 -7.79 -11.65 -6.14
CA ILE A 48 -8.65 -12.50 -6.96
C ILE A 48 -9.24 -11.63 -8.09
N SER A 49 -9.09 -12.10 -9.32
CA SER A 49 -9.65 -11.56 -10.55
C SER A 49 -10.55 -12.63 -11.19
N MET A 50 -11.42 -12.22 -12.12
CA MET A 50 -12.25 -13.14 -12.92
C MET A 50 -11.40 -14.22 -13.64
N PHE A 51 -10.14 -13.93 -13.94
CA PHE A 51 -9.21 -14.83 -14.63
C PHE A 51 -8.23 -15.54 -13.69
N GLY A 52 -8.46 -15.50 -12.37
CA GLY A 52 -7.60 -16.13 -11.36
C GLY A 52 -6.86 -15.13 -10.49
N ARG A 53 -5.76 -15.56 -9.88
CA ARG A 53 -4.97 -14.70 -8.96
C ARG A 53 -4.01 -13.83 -9.73
N VAL A 54 -4.08 -12.53 -9.48
CA VAL A 54 -3.20 -11.52 -10.08
C VAL A 54 -2.56 -10.66 -9.01
N ARG A 55 -1.41 -10.09 -9.34
CA ARG A 55 -0.77 -9.07 -8.51
C ARG A 55 -0.05 -8.07 -9.38
N GLU A 56 0.13 -6.87 -8.85
CA GLU A 56 0.64 -5.74 -9.61
C GLU A 56 1.75 -5.02 -8.83
N CYS A 57 2.63 -4.32 -9.54
CA CYS A 57 3.56 -3.38 -8.92
C CYS A 57 2.94 -1.99 -8.82
N GLN A 58 2.93 -1.39 -7.62
CA GLN A 58 2.42 -0.01 -7.45
C GLN A 58 3.22 1.03 -8.27
N TYR A 59 4.49 0.76 -8.58
CA TYR A 59 5.36 1.74 -9.24
C TYR A 59 5.34 1.64 -10.77
N CYS A 60 5.57 0.44 -11.33
CA CYS A 60 5.63 0.26 -12.78
C CYS A 60 4.32 -0.25 -13.39
N ARG A 61 3.29 -0.54 -12.56
CA ARG A 61 1.96 -1.00 -12.98
C ARG A 61 1.93 -2.33 -13.73
N GLU A 62 3.07 -3.02 -13.82
CA GLU A 62 3.13 -4.36 -14.39
C GLU A 62 2.35 -5.36 -13.52
N THR A 63 1.67 -6.28 -14.20
CA THR A 63 0.76 -7.24 -13.59
C THR A 63 1.15 -8.65 -13.98
N TRP A 64 1.11 -9.56 -13.02
CA TRP A 64 1.41 -10.98 -13.24
C TRP A 64 0.30 -11.85 -12.69
N GLY A 65 -0.08 -12.87 -13.46
CA GLY A 65 -0.76 -14.05 -12.93
C GLY A 65 0.22 -14.95 -12.17
N GLU A 66 -0.31 -15.95 -11.46
CA GLU A 66 0.48 -16.95 -10.71
C GLU A 66 1.64 -17.57 -11.52
N PRO A 67 1.42 -18.11 -12.74
CA PRO A 67 2.51 -18.70 -13.53
C PRO A 67 3.50 -17.64 -14.05
N GLY A 68 3.00 -16.49 -14.51
CA GLY A 68 3.84 -15.40 -15.02
C GLY A 68 4.76 -14.83 -13.93
N TRP A 69 4.28 -14.78 -12.69
CA TRP A 69 5.09 -14.35 -11.57
C TRP A 69 6.23 -15.33 -11.25
N ALA A 70 5.96 -16.63 -11.28
CA ALA A 70 6.98 -17.64 -11.03
C ALA A 70 8.11 -17.58 -12.09
N LEU A 71 7.77 -17.31 -13.35
CA LEU A 71 8.74 -17.08 -14.42
C LEU A 71 9.52 -15.79 -14.20
N ALA A 72 8.84 -14.68 -13.85
CA ALA A 72 9.48 -13.40 -13.61
C ALA A 72 10.50 -13.45 -12.46
N LEU A 73 10.22 -14.23 -11.40
CA LEU A 73 11.17 -14.47 -10.31
C LEU A 73 12.41 -15.24 -10.75
N LYS A 74 12.27 -16.20 -11.67
CA LYS A 74 13.41 -16.97 -12.21
C LYS A 74 14.28 -16.09 -13.10
N ALA A 75 13.67 -15.17 -13.83
CA ALA A 75 14.38 -14.22 -14.70
C ALA A 75 15.08 -13.08 -13.92
N MET A 76 14.72 -12.87 -12.66
CA MET A 76 15.32 -11.81 -11.85
C MET A 76 16.78 -12.17 -11.52
N PRO A 77 17.77 -11.30 -11.83
CA PRO A 77 19.16 -11.54 -11.51
C PRO A 77 19.32 -11.61 -9.98
N GLN A 78 19.70 -12.80 -9.49
CA GLN A 78 20.00 -13.04 -8.08
C GLN A 78 21.33 -12.37 -7.77
N ASN A 79 21.32 -11.07 -7.44
CA ASN A 79 22.46 -10.43 -6.80
C ASN A 79 22.59 -11.02 -5.39
N LYS A 80 23.27 -12.17 -5.30
CA LYS A 80 23.77 -12.74 -4.05
C LYS A 80 24.90 -11.83 -3.59
N SER A 81 24.58 -10.91 -2.67
CA SER A 81 25.58 -10.21 -1.84
C SER A 81 26.16 -11.17 -0.81
#